data_AF-A0A7U9XGB0-F1
#
_entry.id   AF-A0A7U9XGB0-F1
#
_cell.length_a   1.000
_cell.length_b   1.000
_cell.length_c   1.000
_cell.angle_alpha   90.00
_cell.angle_beta   90.00
_cell.angle_gamma   90.00
#
_symmetry.space_group_name_H-M   'P 1'
#
loop_
_entity.id
_entity.type
_entity.pdbx_description
1 polymer ?
#
loop_
_entity_poly.entity_id
_entity_poly.type
_entity_poly.pdbx_seq_one_letter_code
_entity_poly.pdbx_strand_id
1 'polypeptide(L)'
;MTKQAVTETIRICKDRNILKQYLSSKEVEAVTIMMSLFDNEQIMRTYAKDIEKETERKTARQMIRKGKMTLEEIADCVSSLSFDELKELEAEVMQLA
;
A
#
# COMPACT_ATOMS: atom_id res chain seq x y z
N MET A 1 -39.10 -22.61 20.73
CA MET A 1 -38.74 -21.25 20.24
C MET A 1 -38.26 -21.39 18.81
N THR A 2 -38.79 -20.63 17.83
CA THR A 2 -38.43 -20.76 16.41
C THR A 2 -37.43 -19.69 15.99
N LYS A 3 -36.62 -19.95 14.94
CA LYS A 3 -35.71 -18.95 14.35
C LYS A 3 -36.44 -17.65 13.98
N GLN A 4 -37.65 -17.78 13.42
CA GLN A 4 -38.50 -16.64 13.07
C GLN A 4 -38.88 -15.78 14.28
N ALA A 5 -39.28 -16.41 15.39
CA ALA A 5 -39.61 -15.69 16.61
C ALA A 5 -38.39 -14.93 17.19
N VAL A 6 -37.20 -15.54 17.14
CA VAL A 6 -35.95 -14.90 17.59
C VAL A 6 -35.58 -13.71 16.69
N THR A 7 -35.63 -13.88 15.36
CA THR A 7 -35.32 -12.78 14.42
C THR A 7 -36.29 -11.62 14.57
N GLU A 8 -37.59 -11.89 14.72
CA GLU A 8 -38.59 -10.84 14.91
C GLU A 8 -38.41 -10.11 16.25
N THR A 9 -38.04 -10.84 17.31
CA THR A 9 -37.69 -10.23 18.59
C THR A 9 -36.47 -9.31 18.46
N ILE A 10 -35.42 -9.76 17.78
CA ILE A 10 -34.23 -8.92 17.51
C ILE A 10 -34.61 -7.68 16.71
N ARG A 11 -35.44 -7.83 15.66
CA ARG A 11 -35.93 -6.71 14.84
C ARG A 11 -36.65 -5.67 15.71
N ILE A 12 -37.60 -6.11 16.55
CA ILE A 12 -38.31 -5.23 17.49
C ILE A 12 -37.34 -4.53 18.45
N CYS A 13 -36.36 -5.25 19.00
CA CYS A 13 -35.36 -4.67 19.88
C CYS A 13 -34.47 -3.63 19.19
N LYS A 14 -34.19 -3.80 17.89
CA LYS A 14 -33.51 -2.77 17.07
C LYS A 14 -34.39 -1.54 16.89
N ASP A 15 -35.64 -1.72 16.46
CA ASP A 15 -36.59 -0.62 16.21
C ASP A 15 -36.83 0.23 17.47
N ARG A 16 -36.88 -0.44 18.64
CA ARG A 16 -37.04 0.22 19.94
C ARG A 16 -35.74 0.72 20.56
N ASN A 17 -34.62 0.67 19.84
CA ASN A 17 -33.29 1.05 20.33
C ASN A 17 -32.82 0.32 21.60
N ILE A 18 -33.39 -0.84 21.91
CA ILE A 18 -33.01 -1.65 23.07
C ILE A 18 -31.58 -2.17 22.91
N LEU A 19 -31.16 -2.48 21.68
CA LEU A 19 -29.82 -2.99 21.38
C LEU A 19 -28.78 -1.90 21.11
N LYS A 20 -29.09 -0.62 21.36
CA LYS A 20 -28.24 0.52 20.94
C LYS A 20 -26.79 0.38 21.39
N GLN A 21 -26.56 0.08 22.66
CA GLN A 21 -25.21 -0.06 23.22
C GLN A 21 -24.45 -1.23 22.58
N TYR A 22 -25.11 -2.38 22.42
CA TYR A 22 -24.52 -3.55 21.79
C TYR A 22 -24.13 -3.26 20.33
N LEU A 23 -25.04 -2.69 19.55
CA LEU A 23 -24.78 -2.34 18.15
C LEU A 23 -23.68 -1.28 18.00
N SER A 24 -23.67 -0.27 18.88
CA SER A 24 -22.61 0.77 18.87
C SER A 24 -21.23 0.15 19.14
N SER A 25 -21.13 -0.81 20.06
CA SER A 25 -19.85 -1.51 20.31
C SER A 25 -19.40 -2.35 19.11
N LYS A 26 -20.35 -2.95 18.38
CA LYS A 26 -20.05 -3.72 17.17
C LYS A 26 -19.67 -2.85 15.97
N GLU A 27 -20.20 -1.64 15.90
CA GLU A 27 -19.80 -0.66 14.91
C GLU A 27 -18.33 -0.22 15.11
N VAL A 28 -17.90 0.05 16.34
CA VAL A 28 -16.50 0.37 16.66
C VAL A 28 -15.56 -0.77 16.27
N GLU A 29 -15.95 -2.02 16.55
CA GLU A 29 -15.18 -3.22 16.16
C GLU A 29 -15.04 -3.32 14.63
N ALA A 30 -16.14 -3.11 13.89
CA ALA A 30 -16.13 -3.12 12.42
C ALA A 30 -15.24 -2.02 11.83
N VAL A 31 -15.29 -0.80 12.39
CA VAL A 31 -14.41 0.32 11.98
C VAL A 31 -12.95 -0.02 12.24
N THR A 32 -12.62 -0.59 13.40
CA THR A 32 -11.25 -0.98 13.75
C THR A 32 -10.69 -2.02 12.77
N ILE A 33 -11.50 -3.01 12.39
CA ILE A 33 -11.13 -4.01 11.39
C ILE A 33 -10.92 -3.35 10.02
N MET A 34 -11.83 -2.47 9.58
CA MET A 34 -11.68 -1.77 8.30
C MET A 34 -10.42 -0.91 8.28
N MET A 35 -10.16 -0.12 9.33
CA MET A 35 -8.94 0.69 9.44
C MET A 35 -7.70 -0.19 9.33
N SER A 36 -7.66 -1.32 10.05
CA SER A 36 -6.52 -2.26 9.99
C SER A 36 -6.32 -2.86 8.60
N LEU A 37 -7.40 -3.18 7.89
CA LEU A 37 -7.32 -3.72 6.52
C LEU A 37 -6.84 -2.66 5.52
N PHE A 38 -7.34 -1.43 5.63
CA PHE A 38 -6.90 -0.30 4.80
C PHE A 38 -5.43 0.05 5.06
N ASP A 39 -5.00 0.07 6.32
CA ASP A 39 -3.60 0.34 6.68
C ASP A 39 -2.68 -0.74 6.10
N ASN A 40 -3.02 -2.02 6.27
CA ASN A 40 -2.23 -3.12 5.71
C ASN A 40 -2.18 -3.11 4.18
N GLU A 41 -3.29 -2.78 3.50
CA GLU A 41 -3.31 -2.69 2.04
C GLU A 41 -2.40 -1.54 1.55
N GLN A 42 -2.49 -0.37 2.18
CA GLN A 42 -1.68 0.80 1.83
C GLN A 42 -0.18 0.55 2.12
N ILE A 43 0.12 -0.14 3.22
CA ILE A 43 1.48 -0.61 3.55
C ILE A 43 1.99 -1.54 2.45
N MET A 44 1.24 -2.57 2.08
CA MET A 44 1.65 -3.53 1.03
C MET A 44 1.86 -2.87 -0.33
N ARG A 45 0.99 -1.92 -0.72
CA ARG A 45 1.13 -1.15 -1.96
C ARG A 45 2.41 -0.30 -1.96
N THR A 46 2.75 0.30 -0.82
CA THR A 46 3.98 1.09 -0.67
C THR A 46 5.21 0.19 -0.75
N TYR A 47 5.22 -0.95 -0.03
CA TYR A 47 6.29 -1.94 -0.14
C TYR A 47 6.49 -2.46 -1.57
N ALA A 48 5.41 -2.71 -2.31
CA ALA A 48 5.50 -3.14 -3.70
C ALA A 48 6.17 -2.08 -4.59
N LYS A 49 5.79 -0.80 -4.42
CA LYS A 49 6.43 0.32 -5.13
C LYS A 49 7.90 0.49 -4.77
N ASP A 50 8.25 0.32 -3.50
CA ASP A 50 9.65 0.40 -3.05
C ASP A 50 10.51 -0.72 -3.64
N ILE A 51 9.97 -1.95 -3.75
CA ILE A 51 10.65 -3.08 -4.38
C ILE A 51 10.87 -2.85 -5.87
N GLU A 52 9.84 -2.37 -6.58
CA GLU A 52 9.92 -2.01 -8.00
C GLU A 52 10.99 -0.94 -8.21
N LYS A 53 10.93 0.14 -7.44
CA LYS A 53 11.89 1.23 -7.49
C LYS A 53 13.31 0.78 -7.20
N GLU A 54 13.54 -0.02 -6.16
CA GLU A 54 14.88 -0.53 -5.83
C GLU A 54 15.42 -1.48 -6.92
N THR A 55 14.55 -2.25 -7.57
CA THR A 55 14.92 -3.10 -8.72
C THR A 55 15.39 -2.25 -9.90
N GLU A 56 14.68 -1.17 -10.19
CA GLU A 56 15.07 -0.23 -11.22
C GLU A 56 16.36 0.52 -10.85
N ARG A 57 16.56 0.94 -9.59
CA ARG A 57 17.82 1.54 -9.13
C ARG A 57 19.00 0.62 -9.36
N LYS A 58 18.85 -0.69 -9.06
CA LYS A 58 19.90 -1.69 -9.33
C LYS A 58 20.19 -1.82 -10.83
N THR A 59 19.16 -1.81 -11.66
CA THR A 59 19.28 -1.88 -13.12
C THR A 59 19.99 -0.64 -13.68
N ALA A 60 19.57 0.55 -13.28
CA ALA A 60 20.21 1.82 -13.63
C ALA A 60 21.68 1.83 -13.23
N ARG A 61 22.02 1.45 -11.99
CA ARG A 61 23.42 1.34 -11.53
C ARG A 61 24.25 0.42 -12.42
N GLN A 62 23.70 -0.72 -12.84
CA GLN A 62 24.40 -1.63 -13.75
C GLN A 62 24.60 -1.04 -15.14
N MET A 63 23.60 -0.32 -15.67
CA MET A 63 23.68 0.34 -16.98
C MET A 63 24.72 1.47 -16.96
N ILE A 64 24.69 2.32 -15.93
CA ILE A 64 25.68 3.38 -15.71
C ILE A 64 27.09 2.80 -15.61
N ARG A 65 27.31 1.76 -14.78
CA ARG A 65 28.62 1.09 -14.67
C ARG A 65 29.12 0.52 -15.99
N LYS A 66 28.22 0.06 -16.87
CA LYS A 66 28.60 -0.44 -18.20
C LYS A 66 29.00 0.67 -19.15
N GLY A 67 28.52 1.91 -18.95
CA GLY A 67 28.85 3.08 -19.76
C GLY A 67 28.45 2.97 -21.23
N LYS A 68 27.44 2.15 -21.54
CA LYS A 68 27.00 1.87 -22.93
C LYS A 68 25.77 2.66 -23.38
N MET A 69 25.14 3.40 -22.46
CA MET A 69 23.90 4.14 -22.67
C MET A 69 24.04 5.51 -21.99
N THR A 70 23.39 6.54 -22.53
CA THR A 70 23.30 7.86 -21.86
C THR A 70 22.30 7.82 -20.71
N LEU A 71 22.34 8.82 -19.82
CA LEU A 71 21.36 8.91 -18.73
C LEU A 71 19.93 9.05 -19.24
N GLU A 72 19.72 9.72 -20.37
CA GLU A 72 18.42 9.87 -21.02
C GLU A 72 17.91 8.50 -21.53
N GLU A 73 18.76 7.73 -22.21
CA GLU A 73 18.41 6.38 -22.67
C GLU A 73 18.13 5.42 -21.50
N ILE A 74 18.83 5.61 -20.38
CA ILE A 74 18.59 4.84 -19.15
C ILE A 74 17.26 5.26 -18.53
N ALA A 75 16.91 6.55 -18.53
CA ALA A 75 15.63 7.06 -18.02
C ALA A 75 14.43 6.45 -18.77
N ASP A 76 14.56 6.25 -20.08
CA ASP A 76 13.55 5.55 -20.89
C ASP A 76 13.39 4.06 -20.50
N CYS A 77 14.41 3.46 -19.89
CA CYS A 77 14.41 2.06 -19.45
C CYS A 77 13.93 1.85 -18.00
N VAL A 78 13.92 2.90 -17.17
CA VAL A 78 13.60 2.83 -15.73
C VAL A 78 12.58 3.92 -15.36
N SER A 79 11.32 3.63 -15.64
CA SER A 79 10.23 4.60 -15.56
C SER A 79 9.84 5.05 -14.14
N SER A 80 10.26 4.30 -13.10
CA SER A 80 9.98 4.62 -11.70
C SER A 80 10.98 5.59 -11.06
N LEU A 81 12.09 5.90 -11.75
CA LEU A 81 13.11 6.83 -11.29
C LEU A 81 12.99 8.17 -11.99
N SER A 82 13.10 9.24 -11.22
CA SER A 82 13.26 10.58 -11.79
C SER A 82 14.66 10.75 -12.37
N PHE A 83 14.78 11.70 -13.30
CA PHE A 83 16.08 12.03 -13.90
C PHE A 83 17.10 12.55 -12.88
N ASP A 84 16.65 13.25 -11.83
CA ASP A 84 17.53 13.71 -10.76
C ASP A 84 18.03 12.55 -9.89
N GLU A 85 17.18 11.57 -9.58
CA GLU A 85 17.62 10.34 -8.91
C GLU A 85 18.64 9.54 -9.75
N LEU A 86 18.51 9.57 -11.07
CA LEU A 86 19.48 8.95 -11.98
C LEU A 86 20.83 9.67 -11.95
N LYS A 87 20.86 11.00 -11.88
CA LYS A 87 22.11 11.77 -11.71
C LYS A 87 22.77 11.49 -10.36
N GLU A 88 21.99 11.39 -9.29
CA GLU A 88 22.50 11.01 -7.97
C GLU A 88 23.12 9.61 -8.02
N LEU A 89 22.43 8.65 -8.65
CA LEU A 89 22.95 7.29 -8.85
C LEU A 89 24.23 7.27 -9.68
N GLU A 90 24.34 8.11 -10.70
CA GLU A 90 25.55 8.24 -11.51
C GLU A 90 26.72 8.74 -10.66
N ALA A 91 26.51 9.81 -9.89
CA ALA A 91 27.52 10.35 -8.98
C ALA A 91 27.96 9.32 -7.93
N GLU A 92 27.02 8.58 -7.32
CA GLU A 92 27.32 7.48 -6.39
C GLU A 92 28.17 6.39 -7.04
N VAL A 93 27.83 5.98 -8.26
CA VAL A 93 28.55 4.94 -9.00
C VAL A 93 29.95 5.39 -9.38
N MET A 94 30.11 6.64 -9.83
CA MET A 94 31.40 7.20 -10.22
C MET A 94 32.32 7.48 -9.03
N GLN A 95 31.77 7.79 -7.84
CA GLN A 95 32.56 7.94 -6.61
C GLN A 95 33.08 6.59 -6.05
N LEU A 96 32.43 5.49 -6.41
CA LEU A 96 32.79 4.13 -6.00
C LEU A 96 33.67 3.38 -7.02
N ALA A 97 34.02 4.02 -8.14
CA ALA A 97 34.89 3.51 -9.20
C ALA A 97 36.31 4.05 -9.06
#